data_AF-A0A1V5AAY0-F1
#
_entry.id   AF-A0A1V5AAY0-F1
#
_cell.length_a   1.000
_cell.length_b   1.000
_cell.length_c   1.000
_cell.angle_alpha   90.00
_cell.angle_beta   90.00
_cell.angle_gamma   90.00
#
_symmetry.space_group_name_H-M   'P 1'
#
loop_
_entity.id
_entity.type
_entity.pdbx_description
1 polymer ?
#
loop_
_entity_poly.entity_id
_entity_poly.type
_entity_poly.pdbx_seq_one_letter_code
_entity_poly.pdbx_strand_id
1 'polypeptide(L)' 'MLSVGTAVTVGVVVNTKKDWAEVTLKRPVCAEIGARIAISRQIGGRWRLIGMGVLTE' A
#
# COMPACT_ATOMS: atom_id res chain seq x y z
N MET A 1 2.30 -5.49 2.15
CA MET A 1 0.85 -5.71 2.26
C MET A 1 0.20 -4.35 2.39
N LEU A 2 -0.83 -4.11 1.59
CA LEU A 2 -1.60 -2.88 1.57
C LEU A 2 -3.03 -3.24 1.97
N SER A 3 -3.55 -2.52 2.96
CA SER A 3 -4.96 -2.62 3.36
C SER A 3 -5.67 -1.34 2.94
N VAL A 4 -6.65 -1.48 2.05
CA VAL A 4 -7.43 -0.39 1.47
C VAL A 4 -8.88 -0.63 1.81
N GLY A 5 -9.40 0.06 2.83
CA GLY A 5 -10.69 -0.29 3.41
C GLY A 5 -10.70 -1.75 3.91
N THR A 6 -11.60 -2.57 3.37
CA THR A 6 -11.70 -4.01 3.65
C THR A 6 -10.84 -4.87 2.72
N ALA A 7 -10.31 -4.30 1.63
CA ALA A 7 -9.49 -5.01 0.67
C ALA A 7 -8.05 -5.16 1.17
N VAL A 8 -7.49 -6.36 1.00
CA VAL A 8 -6.09 -6.66 1.33
C VAL A 8 -5.39 -7.18 0.09
N THR A 9 -4.27 -6.55 -0.26
CA THR A 9 -3.44 -6.97 -1.39
C THR A 9 -1.95 -6.86 -1.05
N VAL A 10 -1.13 -7.48 -1.89
CA VAL A 10 0.33 -7.32 -1.85
C VAL A 10 0.73 -6.60 -3.12
N GLY A 11 1.73 -5.74 -3.02
CA GLY A 11 2.29 -5.04 -4.18
C GLY A 11 3.80 -4.96 -4.09
N VAL A 12 4.40 -4.73 -5.25
CA VAL A 12 5.84 -4.49 -5.41
C VAL A 12 6.03 -3.00 -5.63
N VAL A 13 6.88 -2.37 -4.82
CA VAL A 13 7.24 -0.97 -5.00
C VAL A 13 8.10 -0.86 -6.26
N VAL A 14 7.67 -0.05 -7.22
CA VAL A 14 8.38 0.14 -8.50
C VAL A 14 9.17 1.44 -8.54
N ASN A 15 8.69 2.47 -7.83
CA ASN A 15 9.35 3.75 -7.75
C ASN A 15 9.13 4.38 -6.38
N THR A 16 10.09 5.19 -5.95
CA THR A 16 10.02 5.94 -4.70
C THR A 16 10.53 7.35 -4.91
N LYS A 17 9.72 8.34 -4.53
CA LYS A 17 10.09 9.75 -4.46
C LYS A 17 9.91 10.24 -3.03
N LYS A 18 10.34 11.46 -2.76
CA LYS A 18 10.12 12.09 -1.45
C LYS A 18 8.60 12.11 -1.17
N ASP A 19 8.19 11.47 -0.08
CA ASP A 19 6.80 11.35 0.38
C ASP A 19 5.83 10.59 -0.55
N TRP A 20 6.33 9.93 -1.61
CA TRP A 20 5.52 9.24 -2.61
C TRP A 20 6.10 7.87 -2.98
N ALA A 21 5.23 6.89 -3.21
CA ALA A 21 5.63 5.56 -3.67
C ALA A 21 4.65 5.04 -4.72
N GLU A 22 5.19 4.52 -5.82
CA GLU A 22 4.41 3.82 -6.84
C GLU A 22 4.49 2.33 -6.57
N VAL A 23 3.33 1.66 -6.53
CA VAL A 23 3.23 0.25 -6.17
C VAL A 23 2.37 -0.50 -7.17
N THR A 24 2.96 -1.49 -7.82
CA THR A 24 2.22 -2.43 -8.67
C THR A 24 1.53 -3.47 -7.81
N LEU A 25 0.20 -3.54 -7.89
CA LEU A 25 -0.61 -4.46 -7.09
C LEU A 25 -0.67 -5.84 -7.74
N LYS A 26 -0.57 -6.90 -6.92
CA LYS A 26 -0.75 -8.29 -7.37
C LYS A 26 -2.22 -8.63 -7.66
N ARG A 27 -3.13 -8.05 -6.88
CA ARG A 27 -4.58 -8.10 -7.13
C ARG A 27 -5.10 -6.67 -7.17
N PRO A 28 -5.88 -6.29 -8.20
CA PRO A 28 -6.48 -4.97 -8.29
C PRO A 28 -7.44 -4.75 -7.12
N VAL A 29 -7.60 -3.49 -6.71
CA VAL A 29 -8.48 -3.07 -5.64
C VAL A 29 -9.29 -1.87 -6.10
N CYS A 30 -10.55 -1.78 -5.65
CA CYS A 30 -11.38 -0.60 -5.87
C CYS A 30 -11.13 0.39 -4.73
N ALA A 31 -10.78 1.63 -5.07
CA ALA A 31 -10.53 2.70 -4.12
C ALA A 31 -10.75 4.06 -4.80
N GLU A 32 -11.24 5.04 -4.06
CA GLU A 32 -11.36 6.42 -4.53
C GLU A 32 -10.05 7.19 -4.31
N ILE A 33 -9.83 8.24 -5.09
CA ILE A 33 -8.74 9.20 -4.84
C ILE A 33 -8.95 9.79 -3.44
N GLY A 34 -7.87 9.90 -2.66
CA GLY A 34 -7.94 10.29 -1.25
C GLY A 34 -8.15 9.12 -0.28
N ALA A 35 -8.36 7.89 -0.76
CA ALA A 35 -8.50 6.73 0.10
C ALA A 35 -7.24 6.49 0.95
N ARG A 36 -7.45 6.23 2.24
CA ARG A 36 -6.36 5.91 3.18
C ARG A 36 -5.94 4.46 3.02
N ILE A 37 -4.65 4.24 2.89
CA ILE A 37 -4.04 2.92 2.68
C ILE A 37 -3.10 2.64 3.84
N ALA A 38 -3.35 1.57 4.60
CA ALA A 38 -2.41 1.10 5.61
C ALA A 38 -1.31 0.27 4.96
N ILE A 39 -0.06 0.60 5.27
CA ILE A 39 1.13 0.01 4.65
C ILE A 39 1.82 -0.87 5.68
N SER A 40 1.86 -2.17 5.39
CA SER A 40 2.57 -3.16 6.21
C SER A 40 3.74 -3.76 5.45
N ARG A 41 4.88 -3.88 6.12
CA ARG A 41 6.11 -4.50 5.60
C ARG A 41 6.35 -5.84 6.28
N GLN A 42 6.83 -6.81 5.52
CA GLN A 42 7.23 -8.10 6.08
C GLN A 42 8.64 -7.97 6.68
N ILE A 43 8.77 -8.26 7.98
CA ILE A 43 10.01 -8.19 8.75
C ILE A 43 10.08 -9.45 9.62
N GLY A 44 11.10 -10.29 9.41
CA GLY A 44 11.26 -11.56 10.15
C GLY A 44 10.07 -12.51 9.99
N GLY A 45 9.52 -12.60 8.78
CA GLY A 45 8.38 -13.48 8.45
C GLY A 45 7.00 -12.95 8.89
N ARG A 46 6.92 -11.88 9.68
CA ARG A 46 5.66 -11.28 10.13
C ARG A 46 5.41 -9.94 9.44
N TRP A 47 4.14 -9.61 9.21
CA TRP A 47 3.74 -8.29 8.75
C TRP A 47 3.73 -7.31 9.93
N ARG A 48 4.37 -6.16 9.75
CA ARG A 48 4.35 -5.06 10.69
C ARG A 48 3.81 -3.82 9.99
N LEU A 49 2.85 -3.15 10.62
CA LEU A 49 2.39 -1.85 10.17
C LEU A 49 3.55 -0.85 10.28
N ILE A 50 3.88 -0.19 9.18
CA ILE A 50 4.99 0.78 9.14
C ILE A 50 4.52 2.21 8.88
N GLY A 51 3.27 2.39 8.46
CA GLY A 51 2.71 3.70 8.20
C GLY A 51 1.43 3.64 7.39
N MET A 52 1.02 4.79 6.88
CA MET A 52 -0.16 4.95 6.05
C MET A 52 0.11 5.94 4.92
N GLY A 53 -0.54 5.72 3.79
CA GLY A 53 -0.52 6.60 2.63
C GLY A 53 -1.93 7.02 2.23
N VAL A 54 -2.00 7.95 1.29
CA VAL A 54 -3.24 8.42 0.68
C VAL A 54 -3.13 8.17 -0.81
N LEU A 55 -4.16 7.54 -1.39
CA LEU A 55 -4.22 7.35 -2.83
C LEU A 55 -4.34 8.71 -3.52
N THR A 56 -3.54 8.91 -4.54
CA THR A 56 -3.37 10.14 -5.30
C THR A 56 -3.42 9.79 -6.79
N GLU A 57 -3.71 10.77 -7.63
CA GLU A 57 -3.74 10.60 -9.10
C GLU A 57 -2.36 10.24 -9.68
#